data_AF-A0A7K4M6U2-F1
#
_entry.id   AF-A0A7K4M6U2-F1
#
_cell.length_a   1.000
_cell.length_b   1.000
_cell.length_c   1.000
_cell.angle_alpha   90.00
_cell.angle_beta   90.00
_cell.angle_gamma   90.00
#
_symmetry.space_group_name_H-M   'P 1'
#
loop_
_entity.id
_entity.type
_entity.pdbx_description
1 polymer ?
#
loop_
_entity_poly.entity_id
_entity_poly.type
_entity_poly.pdbx_seq_one_letter_code
_entity_poly.pdbx_strand_id
1 'polypeptide(L)'
;RSPGSGLYSNVAQYNIPYPEAIFELNYFFLNPKPFFVLAKELYPGNYRPNYAHYFLRLLHDKGLLLRLYTQNIDGLERAAGIPPERLVEAHGTFATATCTVCRSTFPGEDFRGDVMADKVPRCPVCTGVVKPDIVFFGEELPRRFFLHMADFPLAELLFVIGTSLEVEPFASLAGAVRSSVPRVLINRDLVGPFAWQDRHNDVVQLGDVVSGVKKLVELLGWTQELQTLI
;
A
#
# COMPACT_ATOMS: atom_id res chain seq x y z
N ARG A 1 -1.69 -12.06 2.65
CA ARG A 1 -2.44 -13.30 3.02
C ARG A 1 -1.58 -14.58 2.85
N SER A 2 -0.24 -14.47 2.75
CA SER A 2 0.63 -15.65 2.64
C SER A 2 0.46 -16.58 3.85
N PRO A 3 0.17 -17.88 3.65
CA PRO A 3 0.08 -18.82 4.76
C PRO A 3 1.38 -18.85 5.59
N GLY A 4 1.26 -18.85 6.91
CA GLY A 4 2.39 -19.01 7.86
C GLY A 4 3.25 -17.76 8.10
N SER A 5 3.25 -16.77 7.20
CA SER A 5 4.05 -15.54 7.33
C SER A 5 3.25 -14.25 7.20
N GLY A 6 2.01 -14.32 6.71
CA GLY A 6 1.18 -13.15 6.50
C GLY A 6 0.67 -12.57 7.81
N LEU A 7 0.47 -11.25 7.82
CA LEU A 7 -0.06 -10.49 8.95
C LEU A 7 -1.28 -11.14 9.61
N TYR A 8 -2.25 -11.59 8.80
CA TYR A 8 -3.48 -12.23 9.28
C TYR A 8 -3.25 -13.57 10.01
N SER A 9 -2.12 -14.26 9.77
CA SER A 9 -1.75 -15.46 10.51
C SER A 9 -1.17 -15.14 11.89
N ASN A 10 -0.56 -13.96 12.05
CA ASN A 10 0.10 -13.54 13.29
C ASN A 10 -0.85 -12.79 14.25
N VAL A 11 -1.90 -12.13 13.72
CA VAL A 11 -2.85 -11.37 14.56
C VAL A 11 -3.76 -12.22 15.44
N ALA A 12 -3.83 -13.54 15.21
CA ALA A 12 -4.60 -14.46 16.06
C ALA A 12 -4.13 -14.44 17.53
N GLN A 13 -2.88 -14.02 17.79
CA GLN A 13 -2.32 -13.88 19.13
C GLN A 13 -2.98 -12.76 19.96
N TYR A 14 -3.72 -11.84 19.35
CA TYR A 14 -4.28 -10.66 20.02
C TYR A 14 -5.65 -10.89 20.66
N ASN A 15 -6.12 -12.13 20.77
CA ASN A 15 -7.43 -12.50 21.31
C ASN A 15 -8.59 -11.69 20.67
N ILE A 16 -8.53 -11.59 19.34
CA ILE A 16 -9.54 -10.94 18.48
C ILE A 16 -10.50 -12.00 17.92
N PRO A 17 -11.78 -11.65 17.63
CA PRO A 17 -12.79 -12.64 17.23
C PRO A 17 -12.45 -13.32 15.90
N TYR A 18 -11.79 -12.60 14.99
CA TYR A 18 -11.24 -13.08 13.73
C TYR A 18 -10.17 -12.09 13.23
N PRO A 19 -9.23 -12.50 12.34
CA PRO A 19 -8.09 -11.67 11.94
C PRO A 19 -8.44 -10.28 11.39
N GLU A 20 -9.51 -10.17 10.60
CA GLU A 20 -9.94 -8.93 9.97
C GLU A 20 -10.49 -7.89 10.97
N ALA A 21 -10.96 -8.32 12.15
CA ALA A 21 -11.54 -7.44 13.17
C ALA A 21 -10.56 -6.35 13.63
N ILE A 22 -9.24 -6.58 13.55
CA ILE A 22 -8.23 -5.57 13.90
C ILE A 22 -8.30 -4.33 13.00
N PHE A 23 -8.87 -4.46 11.81
CA PHE A 23 -9.10 -3.39 10.84
C PHE A 23 -10.58 -3.06 10.69
N GLU A 24 -11.45 -3.39 11.66
CA GLU A 24 -12.85 -2.99 11.65
C GLU A 24 -13.10 -1.82 12.60
N LEU A 25 -13.78 -0.79 12.12
CA LEU A 25 -13.97 0.44 12.89
C LEU A 25 -14.81 0.21 14.16
N ASN A 26 -15.82 -0.67 14.09
CA ASN A 26 -16.64 -1.05 15.23
C ASN A 26 -15.82 -1.75 16.31
N TYR A 27 -14.95 -2.68 15.92
CA TYR A 27 -14.05 -3.36 16.87
C TYR A 27 -13.01 -2.39 17.45
N PHE A 28 -12.47 -1.48 16.62
CA PHE A 28 -11.53 -0.45 17.06
C PHE A 28 -12.11 0.44 18.16
N PHE A 29 -13.39 0.83 18.06
CA PHE A 29 -14.04 1.62 19.10
C PHE A 29 -14.27 0.83 20.39
N LEU A 30 -14.48 -0.49 20.30
CA LEU A 30 -14.59 -1.36 21.46
C LEU A 30 -13.23 -1.58 22.14
N ASN A 31 -12.20 -1.89 21.36
CA ASN A 31 -10.86 -2.17 21.84
C ASN A 31 -9.80 -1.77 20.79
N PRO A 32 -9.21 -0.57 20.90
CA PRO A 32 -8.21 -0.10 19.94
C PRO A 32 -6.82 -0.71 20.17
N LYS A 33 -6.57 -1.37 21.31
CA LYS A 33 -5.23 -1.82 21.70
C LYS A 33 -4.61 -2.81 20.71
N PRO A 34 -5.31 -3.85 20.21
CA PRO A 34 -4.74 -4.79 19.24
C PRO A 34 -4.19 -4.08 18.00
N PHE A 35 -4.94 -3.11 17.47
CA PHE A 35 -4.47 -2.32 16.33
C PHE A 35 -3.20 -1.54 16.65
N PHE A 36 -3.10 -0.88 17.82
CA PHE A 36 -1.91 -0.09 18.15
C PHE A 36 -0.67 -0.95 18.43
N VAL A 37 -0.84 -2.14 19.00
CA VAL A 37 0.24 -3.12 19.14
C VAL A 37 0.74 -3.55 17.75
N LEU A 38 -0.18 -3.82 16.83
CA LEU A 38 0.19 -4.11 15.45
C LEU A 38 0.83 -2.89 14.75
N ALA A 39 0.28 -1.69 14.94
CA ALA A 39 0.76 -0.47 14.32
C ALA A 39 2.23 -0.22 14.66
N LYS A 40 2.66 -0.52 15.89
CA LYS A 40 4.06 -0.43 16.32
C LYS A 40 5.03 -1.22 15.42
N GLU A 41 4.62 -2.38 14.94
CA GLU A 41 5.42 -3.18 13.99
C GLU A 41 5.46 -2.53 12.60
N LEU A 42 4.33 -1.94 12.17
CA LEU A 42 4.14 -1.36 10.84
C LEU A 42 4.64 0.09 10.70
N TYR A 43 4.95 0.77 11.81
CA TYR A 43 5.38 2.17 11.78
C TYR A 43 6.63 2.33 10.90
N PRO A 44 6.68 3.36 10.03
CA PRO A 44 7.82 3.60 9.15
C PRO A 44 9.14 3.69 9.93
N GLY A 45 10.19 3.06 9.41
CA GLY A 45 11.54 3.04 10.01
C GLY A 45 12.01 1.65 10.48
N ASN A 46 11.10 0.70 10.69
CA ASN A 46 11.47 -0.70 10.95
C ASN A 46 11.91 -1.45 9.69
N TYR A 47 11.47 -0.96 8.52
CA TYR A 47 11.74 -1.54 7.22
C TYR A 47 12.34 -0.49 6.28
N ARG A 48 13.08 -0.96 5.28
CA ARG A 48 13.62 -0.13 4.21
C ARG A 48 13.00 -0.51 2.87
N PRO A 49 12.83 0.46 1.95
CA PRO A 49 12.43 0.14 0.58
C PRO A 49 13.42 -0.86 -0.03
N ASN A 50 12.89 -1.77 -0.84
CA ASN A 50 13.69 -2.75 -1.56
C ASN A 50 13.85 -2.36 -3.04
N TYR A 51 14.53 -3.22 -3.81
CA TYR A 51 14.81 -3.02 -5.23
C TYR A 51 13.57 -2.66 -6.07
N ALA A 52 12.39 -3.23 -5.77
CA ALA A 52 11.16 -2.93 -6.49
C ALA A 52 10.67 -1.50 -6.24
N HIS A 53 10.79 -0.99 -5.01
CA HIS A 53 10.43 0.39 -4.70
C HIS A 53 11.36 1.38 -5.39
N TYR A 54 12.67 1.11 -5.40
CA TYR A 54 13.63 1.96 -6.09
C TYR A 54 13.49 1.89 -7.62
N PHE A 55 13.03 0.78 -8.19
CA PHE A 55 12.67 0.74 -9.61
C PHE A 55 11.52 1.72 -9.92
N LEU A 56 10.49 1.78 -9.09
CA LEU A 56 9.41 2.75 -9.23
C LEU A 56 9.91 4.20 -9.07
N ARG A 57 10.86 4.42 -8.15
CA ARG A 57 11.55 5.71 -8.01
C ARG A 57 12.34 6.07 -9.27
N LEU A 58 13.06 5.13 -9.87
CA LEU A 58 13.80 5.37 -11.10
C LEU A 58 12.88 5.68 -12.29
N LEU A 59 11.71 5.02 -12.36
CA LEU A 59 10.66 5.40 -13.33
C LEU A 59 10.19 6.84 -13.13
N HIS A 60 10.07 7.29 -11.88
CA HIS A 60 9.76 8.69 -11.57
C HIS A 60 10.87 9.64 -12.01
N ASP A 61 12.12 9.36 -11.65
CA ASP A 61 13.27 10.20 -11.99
C ASP A 61 13.48 10.32 -13.50
N LYS A 62 13.09 9.28 -14.26
CA LYS A 62 13.09 9.28 -15.74
C LYS A 62 11.85 9.95 -16.37
N GLY A 63 10.91 10.45 -15.58
CA GLY A 63 9.69 11.12 -16.07
C GLY A 63 8.63 10.18 -16.66
N LEU A 64 8.72 8.87 -16.38
CA LEU A 64 7.84 7.85 -16.95
C LEU A 64 6.68 7.46 -16.02
N LEU A 65 6.79 7.77 -14.72
CA LEU A 65 5.75 7.44 -13.74
C LEU A 65 4.59 8.46 -13.80
N LEU A 66 3.45 8.06 -14.36
CA LEU A 66 2.20 8.84 -14.29
C LEU A 66 1.69 8.94 -12.85
N ARG A 67 1.41 7.79 -12.23
CA ARG A 67 0.97 7.64 -10.84
C ARG A 67 1.34 6.27 -10.30
N LEU A 68 1.58 6.19 -9.00
CA LEU A 68 1.74 4.97 -8.23
C LEU A 68 0.53 4.80 -7.30
N TYR A 69 -0.23 3.72 -7.49
CA TYR A 69 -1.31 3.29 -6.59
C TYR A 69 -0.79 2.16 -5.73
N THR A 70 -0.88 2.29 -4.40
CA THR A 70 -0.46 1.25 -3.46
C THR A 70 -1.59 0.86 -2.52
N GLN A 71 -1.69 -0.44 -2.22
CA GLN A 71 -2.53 -1.00 -1.16
C GLN A 71 -1.77 -1.10 0.16
N ASN A 72 -0.45 -0.93 0.13
CA ASN A 72 0.39 -1.04 1.30
C ASN A 72 0.19 0.19 2.19
N ILE A 73 0.46 -0.02 3.48
CA ILE A 73 0.37 1.01 4.52
C ILE A 73 1.70 1.26 5.22
N ASP A 74 2.75 0.53 4.84
CA ASP A 74 4.10 0.61 5.43
C ASP A 74 4.84 1.92 5.08
N GLY A 75 4.39 2.64 4.05
CA GLY A 75 4.95 3.92 3.62
C GLY A 75 6.29 3.80 2.89
N LEU A 76 6.67 2.60 2.42
CA LEU A 76 7.95 2.37 1.77
C LEU A 76 8.08 3.08 0.42
N GLU A 77 6.96 3.38 -0.26
CA GLU A 77 6.96 4.20 -1.47
C GLU A 77 7.41 5.63 -1.18
N ARG A 78 6.94 6.23 -0.08
CA ARG A 78 7.39 7.55 0.38
C ARG A 78 8.86 7.49 0.79
N ALA A 79 9.27 6.46 1.51
CA ALA A 79 10.65 6.28 1.94
C ALA A 79 11.63 6.08 0.76
N ALA A 80 11.18 5.51 -0.36
CA ALA A 80 11.95 5.44 -1.61
C ALA A 80 12.05 6.80 -2.34
N GLY A 81 11.33 7.83 -1.86
CA GLY A 81 11.30 9.16 -2.42
C GLY A 81 10.30 9.36 -3.55
N ILE A 82 9.24 8.55 -3.63
CA ILE A 82 8.11 8.86 -4.51
C ILE A 82 7.41 10.11 -3.94
N PRO A 83 7.26 11.19 -4.71
CA PRO A 83 6.69 12.41 -4.17
C PRO A 83 5.17 12.28 -3.99
N PRO A 84 4.56 12.98 -3.00
CA PRO A 84 3.15 12.80 -2.64
C PRO A 84 2.17 13.00 -3.80
N GLU A 85 2.49 13.88 -4.76
CA GLU A 85 1.66 14.10 -5.93
C GLU A 85 1.63 12.88 -6.85
N ARG A 86 2.69 12.06 -6.90
CA ARG A 86 2.73 10.82 -7.70
C ARG A 86 2.15 9.62 -6.97
N LEU A 87 1.90 9.72 -5.67
CA LEU A 87 1.46 8.60 -4.84
C LEU A 87 -0.04 8.67 -4.50
N VAL A 88 -0.68 7.52 -4.57
CA VAL A 88 -2.03 7.25 -4.07
C VAL A 88 -1.96 6.04 -3.14
N GLU A 89 -1.97 6.31 -1.84
CA GLU A 89 -2.09 5.29 -0.78
C GLU A 89 -3.56 4.92 -0.62
N ALA A 90 -4.01 3.92 -1.37
CA ALA A 90 -5.42 3.56 -1.47
C ALA A 90 -6.01 3.08 -0.13
N HIS A 91 -5.20 2.45 0.71
CA HIS A 91 -5.59 2.02 2.05
C HIS A 91 -5.09 2.95 3.16
N GLY A 92 -4.73 4.19 2.80
CA GLY A 92 -4.34 5.20 3.76
C GLY A 92 -2.88 5.10 4.20
N THR A 93 -2.51 5.86 5.24
CA THR A 93 -1.11 6.07 5.63
C THR A 93 -0.93 6.26 7.13
N PHE A 94 0.24 5.89 7.65
CA PHE A 94 0.67 6.27 9.00
C PHE A 94 1.24 7.70 9.07
N ALA A 95 1.42 8.37 7.93
CA ALA A 95 2.01 9.72 7.90
C ALA A 95 1.10 10.79 8.52
N THR A 96 -0.21 10.54 8.59
CA THR A 96 -1.21 11.42 9.21
C THR A 96 -2.15 10.61 10.09
N ALA A 97 -2.79 11.29 11.03
CA ALA A 97 -3.76 10.69 11.94
C ALA A 97 -4.90 11.66 12.23
N THR A 98 -6.08 11.12 12.49
CA THR A 98 -7.31 11.88 12.75
C THR A 98 -7.92 11.48 14.08
N CYS A 99 -8.29 12.49 14.89
CA CYS A 99 -9.08 12.24 16.08
C CYS A 99 -10.46 11.68 15.71
N THR A 100 -10.84 10.56 16.31
CA THR A 100 -12.12 9.90 16.03
C THR A 100 -13.35 10.65 16.54
N VAL A 101 -13.15 11.65 17.40
CA VAL A 101 -14.23 12.46 18.00
C VAL A 101 -14.32 13.82 17.32
N CYS A 102 -13.34 14.70 17.52
CA CYS A 102 -13.39 16.08 17.00
C CYS A 102 -12.91 16.24 15.55
N ARG A 103 -12.45 15.14 14.90
CA ARG A 103 -11.95 15.14 13.52
C ARG A 103 -10.77 16.05 13.23
N SER A 104 -10.10 16.57 14.27
CA SER A 104 -8.82 17.28 14.11
C SER A 104 -7.78 16.32 13.53
N THR A 105 -7.03 16.79 12.54
CA THR A 105 -5.97 16.05 11.86
C THR A 105 -4.62 16.44 12.44
N PHE A 106 -3.70 15.49 12.41
CA PHE A 106 -2.37 15.63 12.98
C PHE A 106 -1.33 14.90 12.12
N PRO A 107 -0.08 15.34 12.13
CA PRO A 107 1.04 14.50 11.71
C PRO A 107 1.05 13.19 12.48
N GLY A 108 1.26 12.06 11.80
CA GLY A 108 1.32 10.75 12.45
C GLY A 108 2.52 10.62 13.41
N GLU A 109 3.61 11.32 13.09
CA GLU A 109 4.83 11.34 13.91
C GLU A 109 4.58 11.88 15.33
N ASP A 110 3.61 12.80 15.50
CA ASP A 110 3.26 13.36 16.82
C ASP A 110 2.81 12.28 17.81
N PHE A 111 2.26 11.17 17.31
CA PHE A 111 1.76 10.05 18.13
C PHE A 111 2.65 8.81 18.07
N ARG A 112 3.76 8.85 17.34
CA ARG A 112 4.71 7.74 17.27
C ARG A 112 5.20 7.33 18.66
N GLY A 113 5.54 8.32 19.51
CA GLY A 113 6.02 8.07 20.87
C GLY A 113 5.02 7.29 21.72
N ASP A 114 3.73 7.62 21.63
CA ASP A 114 2.66 6.90 22.33
C ASP A 114 2.55 5.46 21.84
N VAL A 115 2.51 5.25 20.52
CA VAL A 115 2.41 3.90 19.94
C VAL A 115 3.62 3.03 20.32
N MET A 116 4.83 3.58 20.27
CA MET A 116 6.06 2.87 20.64
C MET A 116 6.09 2.50 22.14
N ALA A 117 5.46 3.31 22.98
CA ALA A 117 5.30 3.08 24.41
C ALA A 117 4.08 2.20 24.78
N ASP A 118 3.45 1.53 23.80
CA ASP A 118 2.27 0.69 23.96
C ASP A 118 1.05 1.45 24.56
N LYS A 119 0.97 2.76 24.28
CA LYS A 119 -0.13 3.64 24.68
C LYS A 119 -1.06 3.91 23.50
N VAL A 120 -2.35 3.99 23.80
CA VAL A 120 -3.37 4.42 22.84
C VAL A 120 -3.30 5.95 22.71
N PRO A 121 -2.95 6.50 21.52
CA PRO A 121 -2.85 7.94 21.30
C PRO A 121 -4.15 8.67 21.62
N ARG A 122 -4.03 9.81 22.31
CA ARG A 122 -5.17 10.64 22.74
C ARG A 122 -5.07 12.05 22.17
N CYS A 123 -6.20 12.56 21.73
CA CYS A 123 -6.30 13.89 21.15
C CYS A 123 -6.02 14.95 22.24
N PRO A 124 -5.09 15.90 22.00
CA PRO A 124 -4.77 16.93 22.97
C PRO A 124 -5.91 17.92 23.20
N VAL A 125 -6.90 17.97 22.30
CA VAL A 125 -8.05 18.89 22.36
C VAL A 125 -9.24 18.28 23.11
N CYS A 126 -9.59 17.04 22.80
CA CYS A 126 -10.86 16.45 23.26
C CYS A 126 -10.72 15.05 23.89
N THR A 127 -9.49 14.58 24.13
CA THR A 127 -9.15 13.28 24.74
C THR A 127 -9.67 12.02 24.01
N GLY A 128 -10.31 12.20 22.85
CA GLY A 128 -10.71 11.12 21.96
C GLY A 128 -9.50 10.34 21.43
N VAL A 129 -9.72 9.09 21.03
CA VAL A 129 -8.64 8.28 20.41
C VAL A 129 -8.21 8.93 19.11
N VAL A 130 -6.90 9.02 18.87
CA VAL A 130 -6.35 9.45 17.58
C VAL A 130 -5.98 8.21 16.78
N LYS A 131 -6.63 8.03 15.64
CA LYS A 131 -6.45 6.88 14.76
C LYS A 131 -5.58 7.32 13.58
N PRO A 132 -4.50 6.59 13.23
CA PRO A 132 -3.80 6.77 11.97
C PRO A 132 -4.77 6.73 10.78
N ASP A 133 -4.48 7.47 9.72
CA ASP A 133 -5.35 7.56 8.54
C ASP A 133 -5.22 6.33 7.64
N ILE A 134 -5.19 5.14 8.24
CA ILE A 134 -5.33 3.83 7.60
C ILE A 134 -6.81 3.54 7.38
N VAL A 135 -7.17 3.09 6.20
CA VAL A 135 -8.56 2.74 5.87
C VAL A 135 -8.91 1.41 6.52
N PHE A 136 -9.93 1.43 7.37
CA PHE A 136 -10.51 0.22 7.97
C PHE A 136 -11.65 -0.32 7.10
N PHE A 137 -11.98 -1.59 7.27
CA PHE A 137 -13.16 -2.18 6.63
C PHE A 137 -14.42 -1.38 7.01
N GLY A 138 -15.19 -1.01 5.99
CA GLY A 138 -16.38 -0.17 6.12
C GLY A 138 -16.11 1.34 6.06
N GLU A 139 -14.85 1.79 6.04
CA GLU A 139 -14.50 3.19 5.78
C GLU A 139 -14.46 3.49 4.27
N GLU A 140 -14.74 4.74 3.91
CA GLU A 140 -14.53 5.21 2.54
C GLU A 140 -13.04 5.28 2.20
N LEU A 141 -12.69 4.96 0.95
CA LEU A 141 -11.33 5.15 0.47
C LEU A 141 -10.96 6.64 0.41
N PRO A 142 -9.66 6.98 0.50
CA PRO A 142 -9.21 8.37 0.46
C PRO A 142 -9.62 9.01 -0.86
N ARG A 143 -9.96 10.31 -0.84
CA ARG A 143 -10.37 11.05 -2.05
C ARG A 143 -9.37 10.92 -3.20
N ARG A 144 -8.08 10.79 -2.90
CA ARG A 144 -7.00 10.59 -3.90
C ARG A 144 -7.15 9.29 -4.70
N PHE A 145 -7.80 8.27 -4.14
CA PHE A 145 -8.09 7.01 -4.86
C PHE A 145 -8.86 7.26 -6.15
N PHE A 146 -9.79 8.21 -6.15
CA PHE A 146 -10.65 8.55 -7.29
C PHE A 146 -9.92 9.27 -8.44
N LEU A 147 -8.65 9.64 -8.26
CA LEU A 147 -7.80 10.12 -9.36
C LEU A 147 -7.67 9.07 -10.48
N HIS A 148 -7.95 7.80 -10.19
CA HIS A 148 -7.88 6.73 -11.20
C HIS A 148 -8.78 7.00 -12.41
N MET A 149 -9.91 7.69 -12.20
CA MET A 149 -10.81 8.05 -13.29
C MET A 149 -10.16 8.98 -14.33
N ALA A 150 -9.17 9.78 -13.92
CA ALA A 150 -8.39 10.62 -14.82
C ALA A 150 -7.10 9.94 -15.29
N ASP A 151 -6.42 9.22 -14.40
CA ASP A 151 -5.11 8.64 -14.69
C ASP A 151 -5.19 7.42 -15.63
N PHE A 152 -6.16 6.52 -15.43
CA PHE A 152 -6.23 5.25 -16.18
C PHE A 152 -6.56 5.43 -17.67
N PRO A 153 -7.42 6.38 -18.08
CA PRO A 153 -7.58 6.71 -19.49
C PRO A 153 -6.32 7.29 -20.14
N LEU A 154 -5.37 7.84 -19.39
CA LEU A 154 -4.13 8.41 -19.91
C LEU A 154 -2.97 7.40 -19.93
N ALA A 155 -3.04 6.34 -19.13
CA ALA A 155 -1.99 5.34 -19.02
C ALA A 155 -1.69 4.66 -20.37
N GLU A 156 -0.40 4.48 -20.64
CA GLU A 156 0.13 3.81 -21.84
C GLU A 156 0.71 2.43 -21.53
N LEU A 157 0.97 2.15 -20.25
CA LEU A 157 1.45 0.88 -19.71
C LEU A 157 0.97 0.76 -18.26
N LEU A 158 0.51 -0.44 -17.86
CA LEU A 158 0.16 -0.74 -16.48
C LEU A 158 1.08 -1.81 -15.90
N PHE A 159 1.84 -1.46 -14.86
CA PHE A 159 2.51 -2.45 -14.02
C PHE A 159 1.60 -2.84 -12.84
N VAL A 160 1.44 -4.14 -12.62
CA VAL A 160 0.80 -4.72 -11.44
C VAL A 160 1.82 -5.57 -10.72
N ILE A 161 2.22 -5.18 -9.51
CA ILE A 161 3.36 -5.77 -8.82
C ILE A 161 2.92 -6.21 -7.42
N GLY A 162 3.11 -7.50 -7.10
CA GLY A 162 3.04 -7.99 -5.72
C GLY A 162 1.67 -7.88 -5.03
N THR A 163 0.55 -8.14 -5.73
CA THR A 163 -0.80 -8.12 -5.14
C THR A 163 -1.60 -9.35 -5.56
N SER A 164 -2.54 -9.80 -4.73
CA SER A 164 -3.47 -10.89 -5.08
C SER A 164 -4.67 -10.42 -5.91
N LEU A 165 -4.92 -9.10 -6.00
CA LEU A 165 -6.10 -8.52 -6.65
C LEU A 165 -7.43 -9.13 -6.14
N GLU A 166 -7.53 -9.38 -4.84
CA GLU A 166 -8.74 -9.94 -4.21
C GLU A 166 -9.60 -8.87 -3.51
N VAL A 167 -9.05 -7.69 -3.25
CA VAL A 167 -9.70 -6.64 -2.45
C VAL A 167 -10.18 -5.52 -3.37
N GLU A 168 -11.49 -5.33 -3.40
CA GLU A 168 -12.14 -4.25 -4.12
C GLU A 168 -12.19 -2.96 -3.30
N PRO A 169 -12.27 -1.78 -3.95
CA PRO A 169 -12.31 -1.53 -5.40
C PRO A 169 -10.93 -1.55 -6.10
N PHE A 170 -9.84 -1.88 -5.39
CA PHE A 170 -8.49 -1.82 -5.96
C PHE A 170 -8.28 -2.88 -7.05
N ALA A 171 -8.80 -4.10 -6.86
CA ALA A 171 -8.67 -5.19 -7.82
C ALA A 171 -9.22 -4.81 -9.20
N SER A 172 -10.36 -4.13 -9.25
CA SER A 172 -10.98 -3.64 -10.48
C SER A 172 -10.10 -2.66 -11.28
N LEU A 173 -9.14 -1.97 -10.64
CA LEU A 173 -8.22 -1.08 -11.34
C LEU A 173 -7.39 -1.83 -12.40
N ALA A 174 -7.05 -3.09 -12.16
CA ALA A 174 -6.30 -3.89 -13.13
C ALA A 174 -7.01 -4.00 -14.50
N GLY A 175 -8.34 -3.90 -14.52
CA GLY A 175 -9.15 -3.88 -15.74
C GLY A 175 -9.46 -2.49 -16.31
N ALA A 176 -9.15 -1.41 -15.60
CA ALA A 176 -9.65 -0.07 -15.91
C ALA A 176 -8.87 0.67 -17.01
N VAL A 177 -7.67 0.21 -17.37
CA VAL A 177 -6.94 0.76 -18.54
C VAL A 177 -7.56 0.30 -19.85
N ARG A 178 -7.41 1.12 -20.91
CA ARG A 178 -7.90 0.81 -22.27
C ARG A 178 -7.43 -0.57 -22.72
N SER A 179 -8.21 -1.24 -23.57
CA SER A 179 -7.91 -2.60 -24.05
C SER A 179 -6.59 -2.69 -24.84
N SER A 180 -6.16 -1.60 -25.48
CA SER A 180 -4.88 -1.53 -26.22
C SER A 180 -3.66 -1.32 -25.34
N VAL A 181 -3.83 -0.92 -24.08
CA VAL A 181 -2.73 -0.66 -23.14
C VAL A 181 -2.18 -1.98 -22.62
N PRO A 182 -0.88 -2.27 -22.81
CA PRO A 182 -0.26 -3.46 -22.23
C PRO A 182 -0.33 -3.44 -20.71
N ARG A 183 -0.55 -4.61 -20.11
CA ARG A 183 -0.50 -4.80 -18.65
C ARG A 183 0.57 -5.82 -18.32
N VAL A 184 1.42 -5.50 -17.35
CA VAL A 184 2.53 -6.35 -16.92
C VAL A 184 2.31 -6.77 -15.48
N LEU A 185 2.09 -8.06 -15.24
CA LEU A 185 2.02 -8.64 -13.91
C LEU A 185 3.38 -9.17 -13.49
N ILE A 186 3.94 -8.64 -12.39
CA ILE A 186 5.12 -9.20 -11.73
C ILE A 186 4.66 -9.69 -10.35
N ASN A 187 4.43 -10.99 -10.23
CA ASN A 187 3.84 -11.55 -9.02
C ASN A 187 4.24 -13.00 -8.82
N ARG A 188 4.10 -13.53 -7.60
CA ARG A 188 4.36 -14.95 -7.36
C ARG A 188 3.39 -15.85 -8.12
N ASP A 189 2.11 -15.49 -8.06
CA ASP A 189 0.99 -16.29 -8.55
C ASP A 189 0.24 -15.53 -9.66
N LEU A 190 -0.37 -16.25 -10.61
CA LEU A 190 -1.28 -15.66 -11.61
C LEU A 190 -2.61 -15.28 -10.93
N VAL A 191 -3.03 -14.03 -11.04
CA VAL A 191 -4.10 -13.47 -10.18
C VAL A 191 -5.02 -12.50 -10.91
N GLY A 192 -6.21 -12.30 -10.34
CA GLY A 192 -7.16 -11.29 -10.80
C GLY A 192 -7.48 -11.42 -12.30
N PRO A 193 -7.80 -10.31 -12.98
CA PRO A 193 -8.13 -10.33 -14.41
C PRO A 193 -7.08 -10.97 -15.30
N PHE A 194 -5.81 -11.07 -14.89
CA PHE A 194 -4.79 -11.81 -15.67
C PHE A 194 -5.03 -13.33 -15.69
N ALA A 195 -5.78 -13.87 -14.73
CA ALA A 195 -6.10 -15.29 -14.64
C ALA A 195 -7.39 -15.68 -15.34
N TRP A 196 -8.39 -14.79 -15.37
CA TRP A 196 -9.75 -15.10 -15.86
C TRP A 196 -10.27 -14.19 -16.97
N GLN A 197 -9.54 -13.11 -17.33
CA GLN A 197 -9.85 -12.16 -18.40
C GLN A 197 -8.55 -11.63 -19.03
N ASP A 198 -7.71 -12.54 -19.52
CA ASP A 198 -6.45 -12.18 -20.14
C ASP A 198 -6.68 -11.38 -21.44
N ARG A 199 -5.77 -10.45 -21.70
CA ARG A 199 -5.72 -9.66 -22.93
C ARG A 199 -4.53 -10.11 -23.77
N HIS A 200 -4.65 -9.98 -25.08
CA HIS A 200 -3.57 -10.32 -26.03
C HIS A 200 -2.25 -9.57 -25.78
N ASN A 201 -2.28 -8.46 -25.04
CA ASN A 201 -1.15 -7.60 -24.69
C ASN A 201 -0.80 -7.66 -23.19
N ASP A 202 -1.29 -8.68 -22.47
CA ASP A 202 -0.84 -8.97 -21.11
C ASP A 202 0.50 -9.70 -21.13
N VAL A 203 1.39 -9.31 -20.22
CA VAL A 203 2.67 -9.97 -19.97
C VAL A 203 2.71 -10.39 -18.51
N VAL A 204 3.08 -11.64 -18.26
CA VAL A 204 3.13 -12.19 -16.90
C VAL A 204 4.54 -12.70 -16.59
N GLN A 205 5.17 -12.10 -15.59
CA GLN A 205 6.42 -12.55 -14.99
C GLN A 205 6.13 -13.15 -13.62
N LEU A 206 6.00 -14.49 -13.58
CA LEU A 206 5.79 -15.21 -12.32
C LEU A 206 7.09 -15.39 -11.53
N GLY A 207 6.97 -15.41 -10.20
CA GLY A 207 8.06 -15.70 -9.26
C GLY A 207 8.27 -14.60 -8.21
N ASP A 208 9.46 -14.55 -7.63
CA ASP A 208 9.84 -13.50 -6.70
C ASP A 208 9.83 -12.12 -7.38
N VAL A 209 9.20 -11.13 -6.72
CA VAL A 209 9.00 -9.78 -7.26
C VAL A 209 10.33 -9.09 -7.51
N VAL A 210 11.28 -9.18 -6.58
CA VAL A 210 12.59 -8.53 -6.73
C VAL A 210 13.35 -9.11 -7.93
N SER A 211 13.32 -10.42 -8.08
CA SER A 211 13.93 -11.13 -9.20
C SER A 211 13.27 -10.76 -10.54
N GLY A 212 11.94 -10.64 -10.58
CA GLY A 212 11.19 -10.19 -11.76
C GLY A 212 11.54 -8.76 -12.16
N VAL A 213 11.61 -7.84 -11.18
CA VAL A 213 12.00 -6.44 -11.43
C VAL A 213 13.46 -6.35 -11.90
N LYS A 214 14.38 -7.13 -11.32
CA LYS A 214 15.78 -7.17 -11.78
C LYS A 214 15.91 -7.56 -13.25
N LYS A 215 15.20 -8.60 -13.68
CA LYS A 215 15.17 -9.00 -15.11
C LYS A 215 14.68 -7.87 -16.01
N LEU A 216 13.61 -7.17 -15.61
CA LEU A 216 13.12 -6.02 -16.36
C LEU A 216 14.15 -4.89 -16.43
N VAL A 217 14.80 -4.57 -15.32
CA VAL A 217 15.84 -3.54 -15.24
C VAL A 217 17.04 -3.88 -16.12
N GLU A 218 17.44 -5.15 -16.16
CA GLU A 218 18.50 -5.65 -17.05
C GLU A 218 18.11 -5.47 -18.53
N LEU A 219 16.87 -5.83 -18.91
CA LEU A 219 16.36 -5.65 -20.27
C LEU A 219 16.29 -4.16 -20.68
N LEU A 220 16.02 -3.27 -19.73
CA LEU A 220 16.02 -1.82 -19.94
C LEU A 220 17.43 -1.21 -20.00
N GLY A 221 18.47 -1.96 -19.63
CA GLY A 221 19.83 -1.45 -19.49
C GLY A 221 20.02 -0.50 -18.31
N TRP A 222 19.15 -0.56 -17.29
CA TRP A 222 19.14 0.39 -16.16
C TRP A 222 19.83 -0.14 -14.89
N THR A 223 20.50 -1.30 -14.97
CA THR A 223 21.10 -1.97 -13.80
C THR A 223 22.04 -1.06 -13.01
N GLN A 224 22.94 -0.35 -13.70
CA GLN A 224 23.91 0.53 -13.05
C GLN A 224 23.26 1.77 -12.42
N GLU A 225 22.27 2.36 -13.09
CA GLU A 225 21.54 3.51 -12.56
C GLU A 225 20.77 3.14 -11.28
N LEU A 226 20.08 1.99 -11.31
CA LEU A 226 19.32 1.54 -10.16
C LEU A 226 20.22 1.13 -8.99
N GLN A 227 21.39 0.53 -9.25
CA GLN A 227 22.39 0.25 -8.21
C GLN A 227 22.96 1.51 -7.57
N THR A 228 23.06 2.61 -8.33
CA THR A 228 23.56 3.89 -7.82
C THR A 228 22.52 4.60 -6.95
N LEU A 229 21.23 4.34 -7.19
CA LEU A 229 20.11 4.92 -6.46
C LEU A 229 19.87 4.26 -5.08
N ILE A 230 20.24 2.98 -4.93
CA ILE A 230 20.02 2.17 -3.71
C ILE A 230 21.12 2.42 -2.67
#